data_AF-A0A3D1BYF2-F1
#
_entry.id   AF-A0A3D1BYF2-F1
#
_cell.length_a   1.000
_cell.length_b   1.000
_cell.length_c   1.000
_cell.angle_alpha   90.00
_cell.angle_beta   90.00
_cell.angle_gamma   90.00
#
_symmetry.space_group_name_H-M   'P 1'
#
loop_
_entity.id
_entity.type
_entity.pdbx_description
1 polymer ?
#
loop_
_entity_poly.entity_id
_entity_poly.type
_entity_poly.pdbx_seq_one_letter_code
_entity_poly.pdbx_strand_id
1 'polypeptide(L)'
;MRLTENIANQSKINQAKKHYENFTVGSLILEKDMREAITTLYAFARLGDDIADEGNRSKKDRLNAIHYLRIQLKKIKNNQKIIDPYFVILKKIVNKYNIKINNLYKLTQAFNED
;
A
#
# COMPACT_ATOMS: atom_id res chain seq x y z
N MET A 1 9.05 21.84 10.08
CA MET A 1 10.21 21.33 9.33
C MET A 1 10.44 19.86 9.69
N ARG A 2 10.02 18.94 8.81
CA ARG A 2 10.77 17.72 8.48
C ARG A 2 10.15 17.13 7.21
N LEU A 3 10.67 17.64 6.10
CA LEU A 3 10.55 17.12 4.73
C LEU A 3 11.20 15.72 4.56
N THR A 4 11.39 14.96 5.64
CA THR A 4 12.25 13.75 5.62
C THR A 4 11.51 12.45 5.31
N GLU A 5 10.17 12.42 5.27
CA GLU A 5 9.42 11.19 4.96
C GLU A 5 9.29 10.91 3.44
N ASN A 6 9.61 11.89 2.60
CA ASN A 6 9.48 11.74 1.14
C ASN A 6 10.52 10.76 0.54
N ILE A 7 11.64 10.55 1.23
CA ILE A 7 12.70 9.61 0.83
C ILE A 7 12.33 8.15 1.20
N ALA A 8 11.56 7.95 2.28
CA ALA A 8 11.14 6.62 2.71
C ALA A 8 10.09 5.99 1.76
N ASN A 9 9.22 6.80 1.16
CA ASN A 9 8.19 6.29 0.25
C ASN A 9 8.74 5.89 -1.13
N GLN A 10 9.67 6.65 -1.70
CA GLN A 10 10.31 6.26 -2.98
C GLN A 10 11.22 5.04 -2.82
N SER A 11 11.96 4.95 -1.72
CA SER A 11 12.81 3.79 -1.40
C SER A 11 11.98 2.52 -1.28
N LYS A 12 10.85 2.56 -0.57
CA LYS A 12 9.97 1.38 -0.38
C LYS A 12 9.23 0.96 -1.65
N ILE A 13 8.79 1.89 -2.50
CA ILE A 13 8.23 1.56 -3.82
C ILE A 13 9.29 0.89 -4.70
N ASN A 14 10.55 1.35 -4.66
CA ASN A 14 11.65 0.72 -5.38
C ASN A 14 12.07 -0.62 -4.75
N GLN A 15 11.94 -0.79 -3.44
CA GLN A 15 12.18 -2.06 -2.76
C GLN A 15 11.08 -3.08 -3.08
N ALA A 16 9.82 -2.65 -3.14
CA ALA A 16 8.71 -3.46 -3.64
C ALA A 16 8.93 -3.89 -5.10
N LYS A 17 9.51 -3.03 -5.95
CA LYS A 17 9.98 -3.40 -7.30
C LYS A 17 11.13 -4.42 -7.27
N LYS A 18 12.05 -4.33 -6.30
CA LYS A 18 13.19 -5.26 -6.16
C LYS A 18 12.75 -6.63 -5.63
N HIS A 19 11.75 -6.69 -4.74
CA HIS A 19 11.05 -7.92 -4.34
C HIS A 19 10.15 -8.49 -5.44
N TYR A 20 9.97 -7.75 -6.54
CA TYR A 20 9.13 -8.12 -7.67
C TYR A 20 9.84 -9.00 -8.71
N GLU A 21 11.14 -9.26 -8.63
CA GLU A 21 11.80 -10.13 -9.62
C GLU A 21 11.11 -11.50 -9.73
N ASN A 22 10.63 -12.06 -8.62
CA ASN A 22 9.92 -13.34 -8.62
C ASN A 22 8.47 -13.24 -9.14
N PHE A 23 7.80 -12.08 -9.00
CA PHE A 23 6.44 -11.86 -9.55
C PHE A 23 6.48 -11.46 -11.04
N THR A 24 7.61 -10.90 -11.50
CA THR A 24 7.85 -10.53 -12.90
C THR A 24 7.80 -11.75 -13.81
N VAL A 25 8.29 -12.91 -13.33
CA VAL A 25 8.27 -14.17 -14.09
C VAL A 25 6.84 -14.64 -14.37
N GLY A 26 5.92 -14.54 -13.40
CA GLY A 26 4.51 -14.93 -13.58
C GLY A 26 3.65 -13.89 -14.31
N SER A 27 4.08 -12.62 -14.34
CA SER A 27 3.29 -11.51 -14.86
C SER A 27 3.64 -11.08 -16.30
N LEU A 28 4.64 -11.70 -16.94
CA LEU A 28 4.99 -11.45 -18.34
C LEU A 28 3.83 -11.66 -19.33
N ILE A 29 2.86 -12.50 -18.97
CA ILE A 29 1.65 -12.82 -19.78
C ILE A 29 0.53 -11.76 -19.58
N LEU A 30 0.61 -10.92 -18.55
CA LEU A 30 -0.44 -9.97 -18.20
C LEU A 30 -0.29 -8.62 -18.92
N GLU A 31 -1.44 -8.03 -19.29
CA GLU A 31 -1.51 -6.66 -19.79
C GLU A 31 -0.93 -5.67 -18.77
N LYS A 32 -0.31 -4.59 -19.28
CA LYS A 32 0.41 -3.59 -18.49
C LYS A 32 -0.41 -3.05 -17.31
N ASP A 33 -1.70 -2.80 -17.54
CA ASP A 33 -2.58 -2.21 -16.53
C ASP A 33 -2.98 -3.21 -15.42
N MET A 34 -3.03 -4.51 -15.74
CA MET A 34 -3.28 -5.55 -14.76
C MET A 34 -2.04 -5.76 -13.89
N ARG A 35 -0.85 -5.71 -14.49
CA ARG A 35 0.42 -5.73 -13.74
C ARG A 35 0.49 -4.59 -12.74
N GLU A 36 0.20 -3.36 -13.15
CA GLU A 36 0.21 -2.20 -12.24
C GLU A 36 -0.79 -2.37 -11.08
N ALA A 37 -1.97 -2.90 -11.36
CA ALA A 37 -2.98 -3.20 -10.35
C ALA A 37 -2.47 -4.18 -9.30
N ILE A 38 -1.93 -5.30 -9.75
CA ILE A 38 -1.41 -6.35 -8.88
C ILE A 38 -0.20 -5.86 -8.09
N THR A 39 0.75 -5.17 -8.74
CA THR A 39 1.91 -4.58 -8.05
C THR A 39 1.49 -3.65 -6.93
N THR A 40 0.52 -2.78 -7.19
CA THR A 40 0.05 -1.81 -6.20
C THR A 40 -0.65 -2.52 -5.03
N LEU A 41 -1.52 -3.48 -5.30
CA LEU A 41 -2.20 -4.23 -4.24
C LEU A 41 -1.24 -5.09 -3.42
N TYR A 42 -0.27 -5.72 -4.08
CA TYR A 42 0.78 -6.48 -3.41
C TYR A 42 1.65 -5.58 -2.52
N ALA A 43 2.06 -4.41 -3.01
CA ALA A 43 2.77 -3.42 -2.21
C ALA A 43 1.94 -2.97 -0.99
N PHE A 44 0.62 -2.84 -1.13
CA PHE A 44 -0.26 -2.52 -0.01
C PHE A 44 -0.24 -3.60 1.07
N ALA A 45 -0.35 -4.86 0.67
CA ALA A 45 -0.28 -6.00 1.58
C ALA A 45 1.07 -6.07 2.29
N ARG A 46 2.16 -5.94 1.53
CA ARG A 46 3.53 -6.00 2.05
C ARG A 46 3.84 -4.88 3.05
N LEU A 47 3.29 -3.69 2.85
CA LEU A 47 3.39 -2.61 3.86
C LEU A 47 2.83 -3.04 5.22
N GLY A 48 1.80 -3.87 5.22
CA GLY A 48 1.21 -4.43 6.41
C GLY A 48 2.07 -5.46 7.10
N ASP A 49 2.63 -6.40 6.35
CA ASP A 49 3.62 -7.35 6.87
C ASP A 49 4.79 -6.58 7.48
N ASP A 50 5.32 -5.56 6.80
CA ASP A 50 6.40 -4.71 7.33
C ASP A 50 5.96 -3.84 8.53
N ILE A 51 4.67 -3.74 8.82
CA ILE A 51 4.12 -3.09 10.03
C ILE A 51 3.91 -4.12 11.15
N ALA A 52 3.52 -5.35 10.83
CA ALA A 52 3.27 -6.42 11.78
C ALA A 52 4.57 -7.11 12.24
N ASP A 53 5.53 -7.26 11.34
CA ASP A 53 6.82 -7.92 11.59
C ASP A 53 7.71 -7.03 12.47
N GLU A 54 7.92 -7.47 13.72
CA GLU A 54 8.65 -6.74 14.75
C GLU A 54 10.08 -7.27 14.94
N GLY A 55 11.04 -6.47 14.47
CA GLY A 55 12.37 -6.37 15.07
C GLY A 55 12.75 -4.94 15.49
N ASN A 56 12.10 -3.90 14.95
CA ASN A 56 12.60 -2.51 15.04
C ASN A 56 11.55 -1.39 15.28
N ARG A 57 10.24 -1.67 15.28
CA ARG A 57 9.22 -0.60 15.46
C ARG A 57 8.55 -0.69 16.82
N SER A 58 8.30 0.46 17.44
CA SER A 58 7.48 0.50 18.65
C SER A 58 6.00 0.28 18.31
N LYS A 59 5.23 -0.25 19.27
CA LYS A 59 3.76 -0.35 19.16
C LYS A 59 3.09 0.96 18.73
N LYS A 60 3.61 2.10 19.19
CA LYS A 60 3.11 3.43 18.83
C LYS A 60 3.32 3.72 17.34
N ASP A 61 4.48 3.38 16.79
CA ASP A 61 4.79 3.58 15.38
C ASP A 61 3.95 2.69 14.48
N ARG A 62 3.69 1.45 14.90
CA ARG A 62 2.76 0.53 14.21
C ARG A 62 1.35 1.12 14.13
N LEU A 63 0.80 1.54 15.28
CA LEU A 63 -0.54 2.15 15.34
C LEU A 63 -0.65 3.43 14.50
N ASN A 64 0.38 4.28 14.52
CA ASN A 64 0.43 5.48 13.68
C ASN A 64 0.44 5.13 12.19
N ALA A 65 1.21 4.13 11.78
CA ALA A 65 1.25 3.66 10.40
C ALA A 65 -0.11 3.11 9.94
N ILE A 66 -0.75 2.26 10.76
CA ILE A 66 -2.09 1.72 10.47
C ILE A 66 -3.13 2.86 10.40
N HIS A 67 -3.06 3.82 11.31
CA HIS A 67 -3.94 4.99 11.30
C HIS A 67 -3.79 5.80 10.01
N TYR A 68 -2.54 6.02 9.57
CA TYR A 68 -2.26 6.70 8.30
C TYR A 68 -2.89 5.96 7.11
N LEU A 69 -2.70 4.63 7.01
CA LEU A 69 -3.33 3.83 5.96
C LEU A 69 -4.86 4.00 5.96
N ARG A 70 -5.49 3.94 7.13
CA ARG A 70 -6.95 4.09 7.28
C ARG A 70 -7.46 5.46 6.87
N ILE A 71 -6.73 6.54 7.18
CA ILE A 71 -7.06 7.90 6.72
C ILE A 71 -7.07 7.94 5.19
N GLN A 72 -6.06 7.38 4.54
CA GLN A 72 -5.97 7.42 3.09
C GLN A 72 -7.07 6.57 2.43
N LEU A 73 -7.37 5.38 2.97
CA LEU A 73 -8.52 4.58 2.52
C LEU A 73 -9.84 5.34 2.70
N LYS A 74 -9.99 6.14 3.76
CA LYS A 74 -11.18 6.98 3.98
C LYS A 74 -11.30 8.06 2.91
N LYS A 75 -10.18 8.67 2.52
CA LYS A 75 -10.15 9.63 1.41
C LYS A 75 -10.52 8.97 0.09
N ILE A 76 -10.06 7.75 -0.18
CA ILE A 76 -10.46 6.97 -1.36
C ILE A 76 -11.98 6.73 -1.34
N LYS A 77 -12.50 6.18 -0.23
CA LYS A 77 -13.93 5.88 -0.05
C LYS A 77 -14.82 7.12 -0.26
N ASN A 78 -14.41 8.27 0.27
CA ASN A 78 -15.16 9.51 0.20
C ASN A 78 -14.85 10.35 -1.06
N ASN A 79 -14.10 9.79 -2.01
CA ASN A 79 -13.64 10.46 -3.22
C ASN A 79 -12.91 11.81 -2.96
N GLN A 80 -12.27 11.96 -1.81
CA GLN A 80 -11.55 13.19 -1.41
C GLN A 80 -10.23 13.35 -2.18
N LYS A 81 -9.65 14.55 -2.08
CA LYS A 81 -8.32 14.87 -2.62
C LYS A 81 -7.24 14.08 -1.88
N ILE A 82 -6.38 13.41 -2.64
CA ILE A 82 -5.24 12.64 -2.16
C ILE A 82 -3.97 13.28 -2.71
N ILE A 83 -3.00 13.50 -1.83
CA ILE A 83 -1.70 14.10 -2.19
C ILE A 83 -0.66 13.01 -2.40
N ASP A 84 -0.74 11.93 -1.62
CA ASP A 84 0.22 10.83 -1.68
C ASP A 84 0.10 10.08 -3.04
N PRO A 85 1.17 10.04 -3.86
CA PRO A 85 1.14 9.44 -5.19
C PRO A 85 0.73 7.98 -5.20
N TYR A 86 1.13 7.21 -4.19
CA TYR A 86 0.77 5.81 -4.09
C TYR A 86 -0.74 5.63 -3.94
N PHE A 87 -1.37 6.42 -3.07
CA PHE A 87 -2.82 6.37 -2.86
C PHE A 87 -3.62 6.97 -4.03
N VAL A 88 -3.02 7.85 -4.83
CA VAL A 88 -3.61 8.27 -6.12
C VAL A 88 -3.68 7.10 -7.09
N ILE A 89 -2.61 6.31 -7.22
CA ILE A 89 -2.58 5.10 -8.07
C ILE A 89 -3.55 4.05 -7.53
N LEU A 90 -3.53 3.80 -6.22
CA LEU A 90 -4.47 2.87 -5.58
C LEU A 90 -5.94 3.27 -5.81
N LYS A 91 -6.26 4.57 -5.71
CA LYS A 91 -7.62 5.07 -6.03
C LYS A 91 -8.02 4.76 -7.48
N LYS A 92 -7.11 4.97 -8.44
CA LYS A 92 -7.36 4.63 -9.85
C LYS A 92 -7.67 3.15 -10.03
N ILE A 93 -6.88 2.28 -9.39
CA ILE A 93 -7.04 0.82 -9.46
C ILE A 93 -8.34 0.38 -8.78
N VAL A 94 -8.64 0.89 -7.58
CA VAL A 94 -9.89 0.60 -6.85
C VAL A 94 -11.11 0.94 -7.71
N ASN A 95 -11.09 2.10 -8.38
CA ASN A 95 -12.18 2.50 -9.27
C ASN A 95 -12.24 1.66 -10.55
N LYS A 96 -11.09 1.43 -11.20
CA LYS A 96 -10.99 0.69 -12.48
C LYS A 96 -11.49 -0.76 -12.35
N TYR A 97 -11.11 -1.44 -11.28
CA TYR A 97 -11.46 -2.85 -11.06
C TYR A 97 -12.60 -3.05 -10.06
N ASN A 98 -13.31 -1.97 -9.70
CA ASN A 98 -14.42 -1.97 -8.74
C ASN A 98 -14.12 -2.72 -7.43
N ILE A 99 -12.91 -2.51 -6.90
CA ILE A 99 -12.45 -3.21 -5.69
C ILE A 99 -13.25 -2.70 -4.50
N LYS A 100 -13.85 -3.63 -3.74
CA LYS A 100 -14.53 -3.28 -2.49
C LYS A 100 -13.52 -2.71 -1.50
N ILE A 101 -13.61 -1.40 -1.22
CA ILE A 101 -12.71 -0.70 -0.28
C ILE A 101 -12.66 -1.38 1.11
N ASN A 102 -13.75 -2.05 1.50
CA ASN A 102 -13.83 -2.81 2.74
C ASN A 102 -12.80 -3.96 2.80
N ASN A 103 -12.39 -4.54 1.67
CA ASN A 103 -11.33 -5.56 1.65
C ASN A 103 -9.98 -4.95 2.07
N LEU A 104 -9.68 -3.74 1.63
CA LEU A 104 -8.46 -3.03 2.05
C LEU A 104 -8.52 -2.65 3.53
N TYR A 105 -9.71 -2.27 4.04
CA TYR A 105 -9.89 -2.03 5.47
C TYR A 105 -9.69 -3.29 6.31
N LYS A 106 -10.22 -4.45 5.87
CA LYS A 106 -9.98 -5.73 6.54
C LYS A 106 -8.49 -6.07 6.60
N LEU A 107 -7.77 -5.80 5.51
CA LEU A 107 -6.32 -5.98 5.48
C LEU A 107 -5.61 -5.10 6.52
N THR A 108 -5.98 -3.81 6.63
CA THR A 108 -5.42 -2.94 7.68
C THR A 108 -5.75 -3.37 9.11
N GLN A 109 -6.84 -4.11 9.30
CA GLN A 109 -7.22 -4.66 10.60
C GLN A 109 -6.34 -5.86 10.95
N ALA A 110 -6.10 -6.77 9.99
CA ALA A 110 -5.24 -7.92 10.18
C ALA A 110 -3.82 -7.52 10.61
N PHE A 111 -3.27 -6.41 10.08
CA PHE A 111 -1.94 -5.90 10.46
C PHE A 111 -1.81 -5.51 11.96
N ASN A 112 -2.92 -5.34 12.66
CA ASN A 112 -2.96 -5.02 14.09
C ASN A 112 -3.19 -6.27 14.98
N GLU A 113 -3.64 -7.38 14.39
CA GLU A 113 -3.96 -8.62 15.09
C GLU A 113 -2.74 -9.58 15.16
N ASP A 114 -1.80 -9.44 14.24
CA ASP A 114 -0.47 -10.10 14.24
C ASP A 114 0.56 -9.35 15.11
#